data_AF-A0A256CUD6-F1
#
_entry.id   AF-A0A256CUD6-F1
#
_cell.length_a   1.000
_cell.length_b   1.000
_cell.length_c   1.000
_cell.angle_alpha   90.00
_cell.angle_beta   90.00
_cell.angle_gamma   90.00
#
_symmetry.space_group_name_H-M   'P 1'
#
loop_
_entity.id
_entity.type
_entity.pdbx_description
1 polymer ?
#
loop_
_entity_poly.entity_id
_entity_poly.type
_entity_poly.pdbx_seq_one_letter_code
_entity_poly.pdbx_strand_id
1 'polypeptide(L)' 'MKNRKISEIRCVRCNKKLCEGDVIVLEIKCPRCKAINVINITKN' A
#
# COMPACT_ATOMS: atom_id res chain seq x y z
N MET A 1 -13.14 13.23 -16.03
CA MET A 1 -12.43 12.02 -15.56
C MET A 1 -12.91 11.75 -14.13
N LYS A 2 -13.55 10.61 -13.86
CA LYS A 2 -14.18 10.33 -12.55
C LYS A 2 -13.10 10.26 -11.45
N ASN A 3 -13.26 11.03 -10.36
CA ASN A 3 -12.44 10.93 -9.13
C ASN A 3 -12.60 9.53 -8.50
N ARG A 4 -11.75 8.59 -8.88
CA ARG A 4 -11.70 7.27 -8.24
C ARG A 4 -10.89 7.42 -6.96
N LYS A 5 -11.53 7.21 -5.80
CA LYS A 5 -10.85 7.20 -4.50
C LYS A 5 -10.05 5.91 -4.40
N ILE A 6 -8.75 5.99 -4.60
CA ILE A 6 -7.79 4.88 -4.44
C ILE A 6 -7.27 4.85 -3.02
N SER A 7 -7.03 3.66 -2.48
CA SER A 7 -6.57 3.50 -1.11
C SER A 7 -5.10 3.87 -0.98
N GLU A 8 -4.75 4.59 0.08
CA GLU A 8 -3.35 4.87 0.40
C GLU A 8 -2.74 3.69 1.16
N ILE A 9 -1.62 3.20 0.67
CA ILE A 9 -0.89 2.09 1.26
C ILE A 9 0.36 2.65 1.94
N ARG A 10 0.47 2.40 3.24
CA ARG A 10 1.57 2.88 4.09
C ARG A 10 2.43 1.73 4.59
N CYS A 11 3.70 2.03 4.82
CA CYS A 11 4.62 1.05 5.36
C CYS A 11 4.26 0.70 6.81
N VAL A 12 4.16 -0.58 7.13
CA VAL A 12 3.83 -1.07 8.48
C VAL A 12 4.90 -0.72 9.52
N ARG A 13 6.14 -0.46 9.09
CA ARG A 13 7.26 -0.12 9.99
C ARG A 13 7.42 1.38 10.21
N CYS A 14 7.43 2.19 9.15
CA CYS A 14 7.76 3.63 9.26
C CYS A 14 6.58 4.57 8.98
N ASN A 15 5.40 4.02 8.70
CA ASN A 15 4.17 4.75 8.38
C ASN A 15 4.25 5.74 7.20
N LYS A 16 5.33 5.69 6.43
CA LYS A 16 5.49 6.50 5.21
C LYS A 16 4.67 5.88 4.09
N LYS A 17 4.07 6.74 3.26
CA LYS A 17 3.36 6.36 2.04
C LYS A 17 4.27 5.55 1.12
N LEU A 18 3.76 4.40 0.69
CA LEU A 18 4.41 3.51 -0.29
C LEU A 18 3.82 3.76 -1.67
N CYS A 19 2.50 3.70 -1.79
CA CYS A 19 1.77 3.92 -3.04
C CYS A 19 0.29 4.21 -2.75
N GLU A 20 -0.47 4.48 -3.81
CA GLU A 20 -1.92 4.48 -3.80
C GLU A 20 -2.42 3.48 -4.84
N GLY A 21 -3.44 2.70 -4.51
CA GLY A 21 -4.00 1.73 -5.44
C GLY A 21 -5.10 0.87 -4.85
N ASP A 22 -5.90 0.30 -5.75
CA ASP A 22 -6.85 -0.77 -5.43
C ASP A 22 -6.14 -2.10 -5.73
N VAL A 23 -5.62 -2.75 -4.69
CA VAL A 23 -4.84 -3.99 -4.82
C VAL A 23 -5.55 -5.13 -4.09
N ILE A 24 -5.53 -6.32 -4.68
CA ILE A 24 -5.99 -7.55 -4.02
C ILE A 24 -4.86 -8.08 -3.13
N VAL A 25 -3.66 -8.21 -3.71
CA VAL A 25 -2.42 -8.54 -3.01
C VAL A 25 -1.29 -7.69 -3.56
N LEU A 26 -0.42 -7.17 -2.68
CA LEU A 26 0.78 -6.41 -3.03
C LEU A 26 1.92 -6.78 -2.09
N GLU A 27 3.06 -7.15 -2.64
CA GLU A 27 4.32 -7.23 -1.90
C GLU A 27 5.24 -6.10 -2.36
N ILE A 28 5.68 -5.25 -1.42
CA ILE A 28 6.52 -4.10 -1.74
C ILE A 28 7.55 -3.84 -0.64
N LYS A 29 8.80 -3.65 -1.06
CA LYS A 29 9.88 -3.21 -0.20
C LYS A 29 9.76 -1.71 0.06
N CYS A 30 9.79 -1.29 1.32
CA CYS A 30 9.87 0.11 1.66
C CYS A 30 11.26 0.66 1.31
N PRO A 31 11.38 1.65 0.41
CA PRO A 31 12.68 2.22 0.04
C PRO A 31 13.35 2.98 1.19
N ARG A 32 12.58 3.36 2.22
CA ARG A 32 13.06 4.16 3.36
C ARG A 32 13.62 3.28 4.49
N CYS A 33 12.81 2.36 5.00
CA CYS A 33 13.19 1.53 6.16
C CYS A 33 13.54 0.08 5.80
N LYS A 34 13.51 -0.27 4.51
CA LYS A 34 13.84 -1.60 3.94
C LYS A 34 12.93 -2.76 4.38
N ALA A 35 11.88 -2.52 5.17
CA ALA A 35 10.90 -3.54 5.51
C ALA A 35 10.15 -4.03 4.25
N ILE A 36 9.91 -5.33 4.17
CA ILE A 36 9.02 -5.93 3.19
C ILE A 36 7.59 -5.82 3.73
N ASN A 37 6.68 -5.26 2.94
CA ASN A 37 5.28 -5.09 3.30
C ASN A 37 4.46 -6.01 2.41
N VAL A 38 3.69 -6.90 3.03
CA VAL A 38 2.70 -7.74 2.35
C VAL A 38 1.33 -7.17 2.70
N ILE A 39 0.66 -6.58 1.71
CA ILE A 39 -0.67 -6.02 1.85
C ILE A 39 -1.66 -6.97 1.18
N ASN A 40 -2.67 -7.38 1.93
CA ASN A 40 -3.80 -8.16 1.44
C ASN A 40 -5.07 -7.41 1.85
N ILE A 41 -5.80 -6.89 0.87
CA ILE A 41 -7.05 -6.20 1.11
C ILE A 41 -8.16 -7.14 0.67
N THR A 42 -8.76 -7.85 1.63
CA THR A 42 -9.99 -8.58 1.37
C THR A 42 -11.11 -7.55 1.25
N LYS A 43 -11.69 -7.39 0.05
CA LYS A 43 -12.94 -6.63 -0.09
C LYS A 43 -14.03 -7.42 0.62
N ASN A 44 -14.40 -6.96 1.82
CA ASN A 44 -15.56 -7.45 2.57
C ASN A 44 -16.77 -6.55 2.32
#